data_AF-A0A2E4DTB5-F1
#
_entry.id   AF-A0A2E4DTB5-F1
#
_cell.length_a   1.000
_cell.length_b   1.000
_cell.length_c   1.000
_cell.angle_alpha   90.00
_cell.angle_beta   90.00
_cell.angle_gamma   90.00
#
_symmetry.space_group_name_H-M   'P 1'
#
loop_
_entity.id
_entity.type
_entity.pdbx_description
1 polymer ?
#
loop_
_entity_poly.entity_id
_entity_poly.type
_entity_poly.pdbx_seq_one_letter_code
_entity_poly.pdbx_strand_id
1 'polypeptide(L)'
;AVDTFKFIPIGGFSYSEDLAGQIIGLFSELFVVGFYVAAPVFVALFMTTVALALVSRVIPQLNVFIILPLVQVLVGTVMIIASIRVTVVTFEFLFGELSKDLYTLIRAM
;
A
#
# COMPACT_ATOMS: atom_id res chain seq x y z
N ALA A 1 -22.18 16.22 -6.46
CA ALA A 1 -23.18 15.70 -7.41
C ALA A 1 -23.63 16.76 -8.43
N VAL A 2 -23.95 17.99 -8.02
CA VAL A 2 -24.45 19.03 -8.94
C VAL A 2 -23.37 19.63 -9.87
N ASP A 3 -22.09 19.65 -9.47
CA ASP A 3 -21.02 20.23 -10.31
C ASP A 3 -20.42 19.26 -11.33
N THR A 4 -20.59 17.93 -11.19
CA THR A 4 -20.05 16.93 -12.13
C THR A 4 -20.61 17.11 -13.54
N PHE A 5 -21.88 17.53 -13.67
CA PHE A 5 -22.54 17.79 -14.95
C PHE A 5 -22.09 19.08 -15.65
N LYS A 6 -21.32 19.96 -14.99
CA LYS A 6 -20.66 21.09 -15.66
C LYS A 6 -19.38 20.67 -16.37
N PHE A 7 -18.73 19.59 -15.91
CA PHE A 7 -17.46 19.12 -16.45
C PHE A 7 -17.63 18.11 -17.58
N ILE A 8 -18.67 17.27 -17.56
CA ILE A 8 -18.99 16.31 -18.63
C ILE A 8 -20.34 16.68 -19.25
N PRO A 9 -20.37 17.44 -20.37
CA PRO A 9 -21.61 17.73 -21.07
C PRO A 9 -22.21 16.46 -21.68
N ILE A 10 -23.53 16.31 -21.56
CA ILE A 10 -24.31 15.19 -22.09
C ILE A 10 -24.09 15.09 -23.61
N GLY A 11 -23.42 14.03 -24.07
CA GLY A 11 -23.15 13.76 -25.49
C GLY A 11 -21.77 14.18 -26.02
N GLY A 12 -20.87 14.70 -25.18
CA GLY A 12 -19.51 15.13 -25.56
C GLY A 12 -18.38 14.21 -25.11
N PHE A 13 -18.62 12.90 -24.99
CA PHE A 13 -17.61 11.94 -24.54
C PHE A 13 -16.55 11.75 -25.63
N SER A 14 -15.39 12.36 -25.42
CA SER A 14 -14.21 12.24 -26.28
C SER A 14 -13.19 11.41 -25.51
N TYR A 15 -13.11 10.11 -25.77
CA TYR A 15 -12.02 9.28 -25.27
C TYR A 15 -10.69 9.91 -25.71
N SER A 16 -9.97 10.54 -24.78
CA SER A 16 -8.56 10.84 -25.02
C SER A 16 -7.79 9.52 -24.99
N GLU A 17 -6.94 9.27 -26.00
CA GLU A 17 -6.11 8.04 -26.09
C GLU A 17 -5.22 7.82 -24.84
N ASP A 18 -5.05 8.86 -24.01
CA ASP A 18 -4.21 8.90 -22.82
C ASP A 18 -4.91 8.44 -21.51
N LEU A 19 -6.23 8.21 -21.51
CA LEU A 19 -6.95 7.74 -20.31
C LEU A 19 -6.40 6.43 -19.74
N ALA A 20 -6.07 5.48 -20.61
CA ALA A 20 -5.48 4.21 -20.19
C ALA A 20 -4.10 4.42 -19.55
N GLY A 21 -3.30 5.34 -20.09
CA GLY A 21 -1.99 5.72 -19.54
C GLY A 21 -2.13 6.35 -18.16
N GLN A 22 -3.08 7.27 -17.97
CA GLN A 22 -3.34 7.92 -16.69
C GLN A 22 -3.81 6.93 -15.61
N ILE A 23 -4.70 5.99 -15.96
CA ILE A 23 -5.13 4.93 -15.04
C ILE A 23 -3.93 4.05 -14.63
N ILE A 24 -3.12 3.61 -15.60
CA ILE A 24 -1.93 2.79 -15.32
C ILE A 24 -0.93 3.55 -14.43
N GLY A 25 -0.72 4.85 -14.69
CA GLY A 25 0.12 5.72 -13.86
C GLY A 25 -0.35 5.78 -12.41
N LEU A 26 -1.65 6.04 -12.22
CA LEU A 26 -2.30 6.03 -10.89
C LEU A 26 -2.12 4.69 -10.16
N PHE A 27 -2.34 3.56 -10.86
CA PHE A 27 -2.13 2.23 -10.28
C PHE A 27 -0.67 2.00 -9.87
N SER A 28 0.28 2.42 -10.70
CA SER A 28 1.71 2.30 -10.40
C SER A 28 2.08 3.10 -9.15
N GLU A 29 1.58 4.32 -9.04
CA GLU A 29 1.84 5.18 -7.88
C GLU A 29 1.23 4.62 -6.59
N LEU A 30 -0.02 4.15 -6.65
CA LEU A 30 -0.67 3.47 -5.52
C LEU A 30 0.10 2.22 -5.08
N PHE A 31 0.63 1.44 -6.02
CA PHE A 31 1.45 0.27 -5.70
C PHE A 31 2.74 0.66 -4.96
N VAL A 32 3.45 1.68 -5.43
CA VAL A 32 4.69 2.16 -4.81
C VAL A 32 4.41 2.67 -3.38
N VAL A 33 3.37 3.48 -3.20
CA VAL A 33 3.03 4.01 -1.88
C VAL A 33 2.60 2.87 -0.93
N GLY A 34 1.75 1.95 -1.39
CA GLY A 34 1.35 0.78 -0.61
C GLY A 34 2.53 -0.08 -0.18
N PHE A 35 3.51 -0.27 -1.07
CA PHE A 35 4.73 -1.00 -0.76
C PHE A 35 5.58 -0.27 0.30
N TYR A 36 5.75 1.04 0.20
CA TYR A 36 6.47 1.84 1.20
C TYR A 36 5.81 1.79 2.58
N VAL A 37 4.48 1.84 2.66
CA VAL A 37 3.73 1.73 3.92
C VAL A 37 3.93 0.35 4.55
N ALA A 38 3.94 -0.72 3.74
CA ALA A 38 4.14 -2.08 4.23
C ALA A 38 5.61 -2.42 4.55
N ALA A 39 6.56 -1.70 3.95
CA ALA A 39 8.00 -1.96 4.03
C ALA A 39 8.55 -2.16 5.47
N PRO A 40 8.29 -1.29 6.45
CA PRO A 40 8.86 -1.45 7.79
C PRO A 40 8.41 -2.75 8.47
N VAL A 41 7.13 -3.12 8.33
CA VAL A 41 6.59 -4.36 8.88
C VAL A 41 7.13 -5.57 8.11
N PHE A 42 7.17 -5.48 6.77
CA PHE A 42 7.69 -6.53 5.90
C PHE A 42 9.16 -6.86 6.20
N VAL A 43 10.02 -5.84 6.31
CA VAL A 43 11.44 -6.01 6.60
C VAL A 43 11.65 -6.63 7.98
N ALA A 44 10.91 -6.20 9.01
CA ALA A 44 11.01 -6.77 10.34
C ALA A 44 10.58 -8.25 10.39
N LEU A 45 9.49 -8.60 9.70
CA LEU A 45 9.04 -9.99 9.61
C LEU A 45 10.04 -10.84 8.81
N PHE A 46 10.59 -10.31 7.72
CA PHE A 46 11.61 -10.99 6.91
C PHE A 46 12.90 -11.24 7.72
N MET A 47 13.35 -10.25 8.48
CA MET A 47 14.51 -10.43 9.38
C MET A 47 14.21 -11.48 10.46
N THR A 48 12.99 -11.51 10.98
CA THR A 48 12.56 -12.49 11.97
C THR A 48 12.55 -13.92 11.41
N THR A 49 12.08 -14.11 10.16
CA THR A 49 12.11 -15.43 9.53
C THR A 49 13.52 -15.91 9.28
N VAL A 50 14.41 -15.03 8.81
CA VAL A 50 15.83 -15.36 8.61
C VAL A 50 16.49 -15.71 9.94
N ALA A 51 16.27 -14.92 11.00
CA ALA A 51 16.82 -15.18 12.32
C ALA A 51 16.37 -16.54 12.87
N LEU A 52 15.07 -16.86 12.79
CA LEU A 52 14.55 -18.15 13.26
C LEU A 52 15.01 -19.32 12.40
N ALA A 53 15.21 -19.12 11.10
CA ALA A 53 15.79 -20.12 10.21
C ALA A 53 17.27 -20.41 10.55
N LEU A 54 18.02 -19.41 11.03
CA LEU A 54 19.39 -19.63 11.52
C LEU A 54 19.38 -20.34 12.87
N VAL A 55 18.49 -19.95 13.79
CA VAL A 55 18.36 -20.59 15.11
C VAL A 55 17.95 -22.06 14.98
N SER A 56 17.08 -22.41 14.03
CA SER A 56 16.66 -23.80 13.78
C SER A 56 17.84 -24.71 13.43
N ARG A 57 18.89 -24.15 12.80
CA ARG A 57 20.11 -24.89 12.45
C ARG A 57 21.02 -25.13 13.66
N VAL A 58 21.02 -24.22 14.63
CA VAL A 58 21.85 -24.31 15.85
C VAL A 58 21.19 -25.19 16.90
N ILE A 59 19.88 -25.09 17.05
CA ILE A 59 19.08 -25.89 17.99
C ILE A 59 18.11 -26.76 17.17
N PRO A 60 18.52 -27.95 16.72
CA PRO A 60 17.69 -28.80 15.85
C PRO A 60 16.45 -29.38 16.55
N GLN A 61 16.42 -29.33 17.89
CA GLN A 61 15.30 -29.79 18.72
C GLN A 61 14.16 -28.77 18.75
N LEU A 62 14.41 -27.55 18.29
CA LEU A 62 13.46 -26.45 18.32
C LEU A 62 12.37 -26.69 17.27
N ASN A 63 11.11 -26.83 17.69
CA ASN A 63 10.00 -27.00 16.75
C ASN A 63 9.63 -25.66 16.08
N VAL A 64 10.43 -25.29 15.07
CA VAL A 64 10.34 -24.00 14.40
C VAL A 64 9.02 -23.81 13.67
N PHE A 65 8.36 -24.89 13.25
CA PHE A 65 7.02 -24.81 12.65
C PHE A 65 5.95 -24.30 13.63
N ILE A 66 6.12 -24.52 14.93
CA ILE A 66 5.22 -23.98 15.96
C ILE A 66 5.64 -22.56 16.35
N ILE A 67 6.94 -22.32 16.50
CA ILE A 67 7.45 -21.08 17.09
C ILE A 67 7.47 -19.93 16.08
N LEU A 68 7.77 -20.20 14.81
CA LEU A 68 7.79 -19.21 13.76
C LEU A 68 6.49 -18.38 13.67
N PRO A 69 5.29 -18.98 13.52
CA PRO A 69 4.05 -18.22 13.44
C PRO A 69 3.75 -17.43 14.73
N LEU A 70 4.09 -17.96 15.92
CA LEU A 70 3.89 -17.25 17.18
C LEU A 70 4.75 -15.98 17.27
N VAL A 71 6.03 -16.09 16.91
CA VAL A 71 6.96 -14.96 16.92
C VAL A 71 6.60 -13.96 15.82
N GLN A 72 6.23 -14.42 14.63
CA GLN A 72 5.80 -13.53 13.53
C GLN A 72 4.57 -12.71 13.90
N VAL A 73 3.58 -13.30 14.58
CA VAL A 73 2.40 -12.55 15.03
C VAL A 73 2.81 -11.49 16.06
N LEU A 74 3.64 -11.84 17.05
CA LEU A 74 4.11 -10.88 18.06
C LEU A 74 4.88 -9.71 17.44
N VAL A 75 5.88 -10.01 16.60
CA VAL A 75 6.68 -8.98 15.92
C VAL A 75 5.81 -8.16 14.98
N GLY A 76 4.93 -8.80 14.21
CA GLY A 76 4.01 -8.14 13.30
C GLY A 76 3.11 -7.14 14.02
N THR A 77 2.49 -7.53 15.13
CA THR A 77 1.63 -6.64 15.92
C THR A 77 2.41 -5.46 16.50
N VAL A 78 3.60 -5.70 17.08
CA VAL A 78 4.45 -4.62 17.61
C VAL A 78 4.86 -3.64 16.52
N MET A 79 5.25 -4.15 15.35
CA MET A 79 5.65 -3.32 14.21
C MET A 79 4.49 -2.52 13.63
N ILE A 80 3.29 -3.10 13.57
CA ILE A 80 2.08 -2.38 13.14
C ILE A 80 1.82 -1.20 14.09
N ILE A 81 1.84 -1.42 15.41
CA ILE A 81 1.65 -0.36 16.40
C ILE A 81 2.74 0.71 16.27
N ALA A 82 4.00 0.31 16.11
CA ALA A 82 5.10 1.26 15.92
C ALA A 82 4.96 2.08 14.62
N SER A 83 4.44 1.47 13.55
CA SER A 83 4.27 2.10 12.24
C SER A 83 3.03 2.99 12.13
N ILE A 84 2.12 2.99 13.11
CA ILE A 84 0.80 3.63 12.99
C ILE A 84 0.89 5.13 12.68
N ARG A 85 1.87 5.83 13.26
CA ARG A 85 2.12 7.26 13.00
C ARG A 85 2.45 7.51 11.53
N VAL A 86 3.33 6.68 10.96
CA VAL A 86 3.76 6.80 9.57
C VAL A 86 2.58 6.52 8.65
N THR A 87 1.80 5.47 8.94
CA THR A 87 0.60 5.14 8.17
C THR A 87 -0.39 6.30 8.13
N VAL A 88 -0.70 6.93 9.27
CA VAL A 88 -1.66 8.04 9.32
C VAL A 88 -1.20 9.23 8.46
N VAL A 89 0.07 9.63 8.58
CA VAL A 89 0.62 10.76 7.80
C VAL A 89 0.58 10.46 6.29
N THR A 90 0.91 9.24 5.88
CA THR A 90 0.86 8.85 4.46
C THR A 90 -0.58 8.84 3.93
N PHE A 91 -1.55 8.41 4.73
CA PHE A 91 -2.95 8.44 4.34
C PHE A 91 -3.48 9.87 4.15
N GLU A 92 -3.11 10.80 5.05
CA GLU A 92 -3.48 12.22 4.90
C GLU A 92 -2.94 12.83 3.60
N PHE A 93 -1.69 12.49 3.24
CA PHE A 93 -1.09 12.89 1.97
C PHE A 93 -1.84 12.29 0.77
N LEU A 94 -2.11 10.98 0.78
CA LEU A 94 -2.82 10.29 -0.29
C LEU A 94 -4.23 10.85 -0.54
N PHE A 95 -5.01 11.12 0.52
CA PHE A 95 -6.36 11.68 0.36
C PHE A 95 -6.35 13.09 -0.24
N GLY A 96 -5.29 13.88 0.03
CA GLY A 96 -5.08 15.18 -0.60
C GLY A 96 -4.78 15.10 -2.10
N GLU A 97 -3.98 14.13 -2.51
CA GLU A 97 -3.64 13.84 -3.92
C GLU A 97 -4.86 13.32 -4.68
N LEU A 98 -5.62 12.39 -4.08
CA LEU A 98 -6.78 11.73 -4.69
C LEU A 98 -7.83 12.72 -5.22
N SER A 99 -8.03 13.84 -4.52
CA SER A 99 -8.94 14.89 -4.98
C SER A 99 -8.48 15.50 -6.31
N LYS A 100 -7.17 15.77 -6.45
CA LYS A 100 -6.58 16.34 -7.68
C LYS A 100 -6.64 15.33 -8.83
N ASP A 101 -6.38 14.06 -8.54
CA ASP A 101 -6.40 12.98 -9.53
C ASP A 101 -7.80 12.77 -10.09
N LEU A 102 -8.83 12.80 -9.23
CA LEU A 102 -10.22 12.72 -9.66
C LEU A 102 -10.62 13.91 -10.54
N TYR A 103 -10.17 15.13 -10.22
CA TYR A 103 -10.40 16.29 -11.10
C TYR A 103 -9.74 16.13 -12.47
N THR A 104 -8.55 15.54 -12.50
CA THR A 104 -7.81 15.31 -13.74
C THR A 104 -8.48 14.24 -14.60
N LEU A 105 -8.91 13.12 -13.99
CA LEU A 105 -9.63 12.05 -14.68
C LEU A 105 -10.99 12.51 -15.22
N ILE A 106 -11.78 13.24 -14.43
CA ILE A 106 -13.09 13.75 -14.85
C ILE A 106 -12.95 14.71 -16.04
N ARG A 107 -11.82 15.40 -16.17
CA ARG A 107 -11.55 16.31 -17.29
C ARG A 107 -10.96 15.58 -18.51
N ALA A 108 -10.30 14.44 -18.30
CA ALA A 108 -9.71 13.63 -19.37
C ALA A 108 -10.73 12.69 -20.05
N MET A 109 -11.85 12.40 -19.38
CA MET A 109 -13.06 11.74 -19.90
C MET A 109 -13.96 12.71 -20.67
#